data_AF-A0A1J3I1J0-F1
#
_entry.id   AF-A0A1J3I1J0-F1
#
_cell.length_a   1.000
_cell.length_b   1.000
_cell.length_c   1.000
_cell.angle_alpha   90.00
_cell.angle_beta   90.00
_cell.angle_gamma   90.00
#
_symmetry.space_group_name_H-M   'P 1'
#
loop_
_entity.id
_entity.type
_entity.pdbx_description
1 polymer ?
#
loop_
_entity_poly.entity_id
_entity_poly.type
_entity_poly.pdbx_seq_one_letter_code
_entity_poly.pdbx_strand_id
1 'polypeptide(L)'
;VSVEPSPNYKIPFKWPQSRDYAWYDNIPHKELSVEKAVQNWIQVEGDRFRFPGGGTMFPRGADAYIDDIARLIPLTDGGIRTAIDTGCGVASFGAYLLKRDIMAVSFAPRDTHEA
;
A
#
# COMPACT_ATOMS: atom_id res chain seq x y z
N VAL A 1 -8.40 22.69 -3.15
CA VAL A 1 -9.40 22.92 -2.08
C VAL A 1 -8.81 22.35 -0.79
N SER A 2 -8.67 23.12 0.28
CA SER A 2 -8.18 22.57 1.55
C SER A 2 -9.35 21.91 2.26
N VAL A 3 -9.29 20.59 2.49
CA VAL A 3 -10.28 19.87 3.29
C VAL A 3 -9.90 20.03 4.76
N GLU A 4 -10.81 20.56 5.57
CA GLU A 4 -10.58 20.64 7.02
C GLU A 4 -10.53 19.22 7.62
N PRO A 5 -9.62 18.96 8.59
CA PRO A 5 -9.57 17.66 9.26
C PRO A 5 -10.91 17.33 9.93
N SER A 6 -11.28 16.05 9.93
CA SER A 6 -12.44 15.56 10.67
C SER A 6 -12.38 16.01 12.15
N PRO A 7 -13.50 16.41 12.77
CA PRO A 7 -13.56 16.65 14.22
C PRO A 7 -13.09 15.46 15.05
N ASN A 8 -13.19 14.24 14.48
CA ASN A 8 -12.76 12.99 15.11
C ASN A 8 -11.37 12.53 14.62
N TYR A 9 -10.57 13.42 14.04
CA TYR A 9 -9.22 13.08 13.57
C TYR A 9 -8.39 12.50 14.72
N LYS A 10 -7.73 11.39 14.45
CA LYS A 10 -6.90 10.65 15.41
C LYS A 10 -5.42 10.78 15.05
N ILE A 11 -4.54 10.61 16.03
CA ILE A 11 -3.10 10.51 15.77
C ILE A 11 -2.84 9.32 14.83
N PRO A 12 -2.16 9.50 13.68
CA PRO A 12 -1.85 8.40 12.77
C PRO A 12 -1.04 7.29 13.43
N PHE A 13 -1.17 6.06 12.92
CA PHE A 13 -0.33 4.95 13.34
C PHE A 13 1.16 5.28 13.10
N LYS A 14 2.05 4.76 13.95
CA LYS A 14 3.48 4.87 13.72
C LYS A 14 3.91 3.83 12.68
N TRP A 15 5.00 4.10 11.97
CA TRP A 15 5.67 3.09 11.16
C TRP A 15 6.14 1.92 12.06
N PRO A 16 6.04 0.65 11.62
CA PRO A 16 5.58 0.17 10.30
C PRO A 16 4.07 -0.03 10.18
N GLN A 17 3.31 0.11 11.25
CA GLN A 17 1.87 -0.16 11.25
C GLN A 17 1.10 0.76 10.29
N SER A 18 1.56 2.00 10.09
CA SER A 18 0.97 2.94 9.12
C SER A 18 1.08 2.51 7.66
N ARG A 19 1.87 1.48 7.33
CA ARG A 19 1.82 0.84 6.00
C ARG A 19 0.47 0.17 5.76
N ASP A 20 -0.03 -0.51 6.79
CA ASP A 20 -1.18 -1.41 6.66
C ASP A 20 -2.48 -0.75 7.13
N TYR A 21 -2.41 0.34 7.90
CA TYR A 21 -3.57 0.92 8.55
C TYR A 21 -3.62 2.45 8.52
N ALA A 22 -4.83 2.98 8.32
CA ALA A 22 -5.18 4.37 8.59
C ALA A 22 -6.50 4.43 9.38
N TRP A 23 -6.72 5.49 10.16
CA TRP A 23 -8.00 5.69 10.82
C TRP A 23 -9.07 6.09 9.81
N TYR A 24 -10.27 5.53 9.94
CA TYR A 24 -11.39 5.81 9.05
C TYR A 24 -11.74 7.30 9.01
N ASP A 25 -11.66 7.98 10.16
CA ASP A 25 -11.95 9.42 10.28
C ASP A 25 -10.81 10.34 9.82
N ASN A 26 -9.63 9.80 9.49
CA ASN A 26 -8.51 10.60 9.01
C ASN A 26 -8.47 10.75 7.48
N ILE A 27 -9.30 10.00 6.75
CA ILE A 27 -9.28 9.97 5.30
C ILE A 27 -10.47 10.78 4.76
N PRO A 28 -10.24 11.81 3.93
CA PRO A 28 -11.29 12.44 3.16
C PRO A 28 -11.75 11.49 2.05
N HIS A 29 -13.03 11.57 1.63
CA HIS A 29 -13.60 10.74 0.54
C HIS A 29 -13.70 9.23 0.87
N LYS A 30 -14.52 8.92 1.89
CA LYS A 30 -14.76 7.54 2.36
C LYS A 30 -15.37 6.64 1.28
N GLU A 31 -16.03 7.22 0.28
CA GLU A 31 -16.67 6.53 -0.84
C GLU A 31 -15.66 5.72 -1.69
N LEU A 32 -14.40 6.17 -1.77
CA LEU A 32 -13.33 5.46 -2.45
C LEU A 32 -13.08 4.06 -1.88
N SER A 33 -13.35 3.86 -0.58
CA SER A 33 -13.24 2.54 0.05
C SER A 33 -14.29 1.56 -0.46
N VAL A 34 -15.43 2.03 -0.94
CA VAL A 34 -16.49 1.20 -1.54
C VAL A 34 -16.13 0.87 -2.99
N GLU A 35 -15.71 1.87 -3.77
CA GLU A 35 -15.36 1.67 -5.19
C GLU A 35 -14.11 0.80 -5.38
N LYS A 36 -13.11 0.95 -4.50
CA LYS A 36 -11.82 0.24 -4.60
C LYS A 36 -11.77 -1.06 -3.80
N ALA A 37 -12.85 -1.43 -3.09
CA ALA A 37 -12.94 -2.69 -2.36
C ALA A 37 -12.77 -3.91 -3.27
N VAL A 38 -13.33 -3.87 -4.49
CA VAL A 38 -13.28 -4.99 -5.45
C VAL A 38 -11.84 -5.35 -5.84
N GLN A 39 -10.94 -4.37 -5.87
CA GLN A 39 -9.54 -4.56 -6.26
C GLN A 39 -8.64 -4.95 -5.07
N ASN A 40 -9.22 -5.15 -3.88
CA ASN A 40 -8.51 -5.46 -2.64
C ASN A 40 -7.47 -4.38 -2.27
N TRP A 41 -7.72 -3.11 -2.62
CA TRP A 41 -6.82 -1.99 -2.31
C TRP A 41 -7.01 -1.54 -0.85
N ILE A 42 -8.26 -1.46 -0.42
CA ILE A 42 -8.68 -1.01 0.91
C ILE A 42 -9.77 -1.95 1.42
N GLN A 43 -9.73 -2.24 2.71
CA GLN A 43 -10.78 -2.92 3.44
C GLN A 43 -11.18 -2.05 4.64
N VAL A 44 -12.47 -1.98 4.96
CA VAL A 44 -12.94 -1.29 6.17
C VAL A 44 -13.00 -2.29 7.32
N GLU A 45 -12.28 -2.01 8.39
CA GLU A 45 -12.21 -2.83 9.60
C GLU A 45 -12.57 -1.98 10.82
N GLY A 46 -13.87 -1.92 11.13
CA GLY A 46 -14.38 -1.10 12.24
C GLY A 46 -14.09 0.37 12.02
N ASP A 47 -13.22 0.96 12.85
CA ASP A 47 -12.81 2.37 12.78
C ASP A 47 -11.52 2.60 11.97
N ARG A 48 -11.09 1.62 11.17
CA ARG A 48 -9.84 1.64 10.40
C ARG A 48 -10.06 1.27 8.94
N PHE A 49 -9.21 1.83 8.09
CA PHE A 49 -8.90 1.25 6.79
C PHE A 49 -7.71 0.31 6.93
N ARG A 50 -7.81 -0.86 6.30
CA ARG A 50 -6.72 -1.81 6.11
C ARG A 50 -6.28 -1.82 4.65
N PHE A 51 -4.97 -1.78 4.43
CA PHE A 51 -4.30 -1.85 3.13
C PHE A 51 -3.58 -3.19 3.02
N PRO A 52 -4.18 -4.23 2.42
CA PRO A 52 -3.61 -5.58 2.43
C PRO A 52 -2.47 -5.78 1.43
N GLY A 53 -1.95 -4.70 0.83
CA GLY A 53 -0.94 -4.77 -0.25
C GLY A 53 -1.48 -5.35 -1.54
N GLY A 54 -2.80 -5.28 -1.73
CA GLY A 54 -3.47 -5.72 -2.95
C GLY A 54 -3.29 -4.73 -4.11
N GLY A 55 -4.04 -4.94 -5.18
CA GLY A 55 -3.78 -4.26 -6.44
C GLY A 55 -4.51 -4.95 -7.57
N THR A 56 -4.76 -4.24 -8.67
CA THR A 56 -5.20 -4.90 -9.92
C THR A 56 -4.24 -6.03 -10.31
N MET A 57 -2.94 -5.81 -10.07
CA MET A 57 -1.88 -6.78 -10.36
C MET A 57 -1.58 -7.74 -9.20
N PHE A 58 -2.11 -7.49 -7.99
CA PHE A 58 -1.82 -8.26 -6.79
C PHE A 58 -3.10 -8.74 -6.10
N PRO A 59 -3.92 -9.59 -6.75
CA PRO A 59 -5.20 -10.03 -6.19
C PRO A 59 -5.04 -10.81 -4.87
N ARG A 60 -3.90 -11.48 -4.66
CA ARG A 60 -3.53 -12.20 -3.43
C ARG A 60 -2.61 -11.38 -2.50
N GLY A 61 -2.43 -10.09 -2.77
CA GLY A 61 -1.44 -9.25 -2.11
C GLY A 61 -0.04 -9.37 -2.73
N ALA A 62 0.76 -8.32 -2.61
CA ALA A 62 2.10 -8.24 -3.19
C ALA A 62 3.09 -9.27 -2.59
N ASP A 63 2.89 -9.67 -1.32
CA ASP A 63 3.73 -10.70 -0.68
C ASP A 63 3.75 -12.01 -1.48
N ALA A 64 2.60 -12.50 -1.94
CA ALA A 64 2.52 -13.77 -2.66
C ALA A 64 3.36 -13.74 -3.95
N TYR A 65 3.36 -12.60 -4.64
CA TYR A 65 4.17 -12.40 -5.84
C TYR A 65 5.67 -12.28 -5.51
N ILE A 66 6.02 -11.54 -4.47
CA ILE A 66 7.40 -11.43 -3.98
C ILE A 66 7.95 -12.79 -3.54
N ASP A 67 7.13 -13.62 -2.90
CA ASP A 67 7.48 -14.98 -2.48
C ASP A 67 7.72 -15.90 -3.70
N ASP A 68 6.93 -15.75 -4.77
CA ASP A 68 7.15 -16.47 -6.02
C ASP A 68 8.51 -16.09 -6.65
N ILE A 69 8.92 -14.82 -6.58
CA ILE A 69 10.28 -14.37 -6.99
C ILE A 69 11.35 -14.97 -6.07
N ALA A 70 11.12 -14.96 -4.74
CA ALA A 70 12.08 -15.43 -3.74
C ALA A 70 12.42 -16.92 -3.87
N ARG A 71 11.58 -17.72 -4.55
CA ARG A 71 11.87 -19.12 -4.89
C ARG A 71 12.94 -19.27 -5.97
N LEU A 72 13.15 -18.25 -6.80
CA LEU A 72 14.11 -18.27 -7.91
C LEU A 72 15.40 -17.53 -7.55
N ILE A 73 15.29 -16.44 -6.79
CA ILE A 73 16.41 -15.57 -6.41
C ILE A 73 16.31 -15.29 -4.91
N PRO A 74 17.38 -15.51 -4.11
CA PRO A 74 17.37 -15.13 -2.71
C PRO A 74 17.15 -13.63 -2.54
N LEU A 75 16.05 -13.25 -1.88
CA LEU A 75 15.73 -11.83 -1.59
C LEU A 75 16.08 -11.41 -0.16
N THR A 76 16.47 -12.34 0.71
CA THR A 76 16.66 -12.09 2.15
C THR A 76 18.08 -12.38 2.65
N ASP A 77 19.01 -12.73 1.76
CA ASP A 77 20.41 -12.98 2.13
C ASP A 77 21.26 -11.69 2.19
N GLY A 78 20.65 -10.54 1.88
CA GLY A 78 21.29 -9.22 1.84
C GLY A 78 22.07 -8.93 0.56
N GLY A 79 22.09 -9.85 -0.42
CA GLY A 79 22.73 -9.63 -1.72
C GLY A 79 22.00 -8.60 -2.58
N ILE A 80 20.67 -8.50 -2.40
CA ILE A 80 19.83 -7.47 -3.00
C ILE A 80 19.34 -6.55 -1.87
N ARG A 81 19.56 -5.24 -2.01
CA ARG A 81 19.15 -4.22 -1.01
C ARG A 81 18.29 -3.11 -1.58
N THR A 82 18.25 -2.97 -2.90
CA THR A 82 17.48 -1.93 -3.58
C THR A 82 16.75 -2.48 -4.78
N ALA A 83 15.61 -1.88 -5.11
CA ALA A 83 14.83 -2.19 -6.29
C ALA A 83 14.31 -0.91 -6.96
N ILE A 84 14.10 -0.98 -8.28
CA ILE A 84 13.39 0.04 -9.04
C ILE A 84 12.00 -0.52 -9.33
N ASP A 85 10.97 0.11 -8.78
CA ASP A 85 9.56 -0.26 -8.96
C ASP A 85 8.91 0.69 -9.98
N THR A 86 8.81 0.25 -11.23
CA THR A 86 8.25 1.06 -12.33
C THR A 86 6.80 0.71 -12.60
N GLY A 87 5.97 1.72 -12.89
CA GLY A 87 4.53 1.50 -13.05
C GLY A 87 3.81 1.27 -11.72
N CYS A 88 4.38 1.78 -10.61
CA CYS A 88 4.10 1.29 -9.27
C CYS A 88 2.70 1.58 -8.72
N GLY A 89 1.83 2.33 -9.41
CA GLY A 89 0.44 2.61 -8.98
C GLY A 89 0.33 2.96 -7.50
N VAL A 90 -0.33 2.10 -6.70
CA VAL A 90 -0.50 2.22 -5.24
C VAL A 90 0.71 1.77 -4.39
N ALA A 91 1.86 1.55 -5.03
CA ALA A 91 3.17 1.20 -4.47
C ALA A 91 3.23 -0.10 -3.63
N SER A 92 2.32 -1.06 -3.86
CA SER A 92 2.27 -2.27 -3.05
C SER A 92 3.50 -3.17 -3.18
N PHE A 93 4.08 -3.29 -4.38
CA PHE A 93 5.30 -4.07 -4.58
C PHE A 93 6.47 -3.49 -3.78
N GLY A 94 6.78 -2.20 -3.98
CA GLY A 94 7.82 -1.51 -3.22
C GLY A 94 7.60 -1.51 -1.71
N ALA A 95 6.37 -1.29 -1.24
CA ALA A 95 6.05 -1.28 0.19
C ALA A 95 6.26 -2.65 0.87
N TYR A 96 6.05 -3.75 0.13
CA TYR A 96 6.14 -5.11 0.67
C TYR A 96 7.56 -5.70 0.53
N LEU A 97 8.39 -5.18 -0.38
CA LEU A 97 9.83 -5.48 -0.42
C LEU A 97 10.56 -5.07 0.87
N LEU A 98 10.05 -4.09 1.62
CA LEU A 98 10.61 -3.70 2.92
C LEU A 98 10.61 -4.86 3.94
N LYS A 99 9.70 -5.84 3.82
CA LYS A 99 9.73 -7.05 4.67
C LYS A 99 10.98 -7.92 4.42
N ARG A 100 11.67 -7.70 3.30
CA ARG A 100 12.82 -8.47 2.81
C ARG A 100 14.11 -7.64 2.91
N ASP A 101 14.04 -6.51 3.61
CA ASP A 101 15.12 -5.53 3.75
C ASP A 101 15.58 -4.94 2.39
N ILE A 102 14.64 -4.84 1.44
CA ILE A 102 14.87 -4.24 0.13
C ILE A 102 14.13 -2.91 0.04
N MET A 103 14.88 -1.83 -0.23
CA MET A 103 14.33 -0.49 -0.38
C MET A 103 14.00 -0.22 -1.86
N ALA A 104 12.74 0.10 -2.15
CA ALA A 104 12.31 0.41 -3.50
C ALA A 104 12.30 1.93 -3.77
N VAL A 105 12.82 2.33 -4.92
CA VAL A 105 12.53 3.63 -5.53
C VAL A 105 11.40 3.42 -6.53
N SER A 106 10.27 4.11 -6.32
CA SER A 106 9.04 3.84 -7.05
C SER A 106 8.68 4.96 -8.02
N PHE A 107 8.42 4.61 -9.28
CA PHE A 107 8.04 5.53 -10.36
C PHE A 107 6.62 5.23 -10.82
N ALA A 108 5.66 6.03 -10.35
CA ALA A 108 4.28 5.95 -10.77
C ALA A 108 4.06 6.76 -12.06
N PRO A 109 3.22 6.28 -13.01
CA PRO A 109 2.72 7.14 -14.07
C PRO A 109 1.91 8.28 -13.45
N ARG A 110 1.82 9.41 -14.16
CA ARG A 110 0.96 10.52 -13.75
C ARG A 110 -0.47 9.99 -13.59
N ASP A 111 -1.05 10.19 -12.42
CA ASP A 111 -2.47 9.92 -12.23
C ASP A 111 -3.29 10.96 -13.00
N THR A 112 -4.14 10.49 -13.90
CA THR A 112 -5.05 11.32 -14.70
C THR A 112 -6.46 11.32 -14.15
N HIS A 113 -6.73 10.51 -13.12
CA HIS A 113 -8.01 10.50 -12.43
C HIS A 113 -7.99 11.58 -11.35
N GLU A 114 -8.94 12.51 -11.38
CA GLU A 114 -9.21 13.36 -10.23
C GLU A 114 -9.84 12.50 -9.14
N ALA A 115 -9.26 12.54 -7.93
CA ALA A 115 -9.82 11.95 -6.71
C ALA A 115 -10.32 13.07 -5.80
#